data_AF-A0A5C6C0U4-F1
#
_entry.id   AF-A0A5C6C0U4-F1
#
_cell.length_a   1.000
_cell.length_b   1.000
_cell.length_c   1.000
_cell.angle_alpha   90.00
_cell.angle_beta   90.00
_cell.angle_gamma   90.00
#
_symmetry.space_group_name_H-M   'P 1'
#
loop_
_entity.id
_entity.type
_entity.pdbx_description
1 polymer ?
#
loop_
_entity_poly.entity_id
_entity_poly.type
_entity_poly.pdbx_seq_one_letter_code
_entity_poly.pdbx_strand_id
1 'polypeptide(L)'
;MARKVVNRQEKAAEADAAEKLAAEVKRKKTSKRKTKKAAADMRLRLYWGVFSQNLKRVAVYEFDQRDEAAKRAEELSKGGKSPHFIQKVKEEIKPE
;
A
#
# COMPACT_ATOMS: atom_id res chain seq x y z
N MET A 1 67.27 -6.89 -10.50
CA MET A 1 65.91 -7.37 -10.84
C MET A 1 64.97 -6.16 -10.90
N ALA A 2 64.81 -5.53 -12.07
CA ALA A 2 63.92 -4.37 -12.21
C ALA A 2 62.44 -4.81 -12.14
N ARG A 3 61.65 -4.21 -11.25
CA ARG A 3 60.24 -4.55 -11.07
C ARG A 3 59.45 -4.10 -12.30
N LYS A 4 58.75 -5.03 -12.95
CA LYS A 4 57.82 -4.75 -14.06
C LYS A 4 56.69 -3.85 -13.56
N VAL A 5 56.74 -2.57 -13.92
CA VAL A 5 55.68 -1.61 -13.60
C VAL A 5 54.51 -1.91 -14.52
N VAL A 6 53.50 -2.60 -13.99
CA VAL A 6 52.25 -2.84 -14.71
C VAL A 6 51.65 -1.49 -15.09
N ASN A 7 51.42 -1.29 -16.38
CA ASN A 7 51.06 -0.01 -16.96
C ASN A 7 49.72 0.46 -16.35
N ARG A 8 49.74 1.63 -15.70
CA ARG A 8 48.60 2.17 -14.94
C ARG A 8 47.33 2.31 -15.81
N GLN A 9 47.52 2.41 -17.12
CA GLN A 9 46.47 2.47 -18.13
C GLN A 9 45.69 1.16 -18.27
N GLU A 10 46.35 0.00 -18.17
CA GLU A 10 45.68 -1.30 -18.30
C GLU A 10 44.77 -1.56 -17.09
N LYS A 11 45.22 -1.20 -15.89
CA LYS A 11 44.41 -1.27 -14.67
C LYS A 11 43.21 -0.31 -14.69
N ALA A 12 43.35 0.86 -15.31
CA ALA A 12 42.25 1.80 -15.45
C ALA A 12 41.19 1.29 -16.45
N ALA A 13 41.62 0.66 -17.55
CA ALA A 13 40.73 0.07 -18.54
C ALA A 13 39.93 -1.12 -17.99
N GLU A 14 40.56 -2.00 -17.20
CA GLU A 14 39.87 -3.13 -16.55
C GLU A 14 38.83 -2.66 -15.52
N ALA A 15 39.12 -1.59 -14.78
CA ALA A 15 38.19 -1.02 -13.80
C ALA A 15 36.95 -0.40 -14.47
N ASP A 16 37.13 0.35 -15.56
CA ASP A 16 36.01 0.94 -16.33
C ASP A 16 35.15 -0.14 -17.00
N ALA A 17 35.76 -1.20 -17.52
CA ALA A 17 35.04 -2.34 -18.09
C ALA A 17 34.22 -3.10 -17.04
N ALA A 18 34.79 -3.30 -15.84
CA ALA A 18 34.09 -3.95 -14.73
C ALA A 18 32.90 -3.12 -14.23
N GLU A 19 33.04 -1.79 -14.18
CA GLU A 19 31.96 -0.89 -13.75
C GLU A 19 30.80 -0.88 -14.75
N LYS A 20 31.09 -0.87 -16.06
CA LYS A 20 30.07 -0.94 -17.12
C LYS A 20 29.29 -2.25 -17.11
N LEU A 21 29.98 -3.37 -16.93
CA LEU A 21 29.33 -4.68 -16.81
C LEU A 21 28.45 -4.77 -15.55
N ALA A 22 28.91 -4.23 -14.42
CA ALA A 22 28.14 -4.18 -13.19
C ALA A 22 26.88 -3.29 -13.32
N ALA A 23 26.97 -2.17 -14.05
CA ALA A 23 25.84 -1.29 -14.32
C ALA A 23 24.79 -1.94 -15.23
N GLU A 24 25.21 -2.68 -16.26
CA GLU A 24 24.31 -3.38 -17.17
C GLU A 24 23.55 -4.53 -16.47
N VAL A 25 24.24 -5.29 -15.62
CA VAL A 25 23.62 -6.37 -14.82
C VAL A 25 22.60 -5.83 -13.82
N LYS A 26 22.87 -4.66 -13.19
CA LYS A 26 21.91 -4.00 -12.31
C LYS A 26 20.67 -3.51 -13.06
N ARG A 27 20.82 -2.99 -14.28
CA ARG A 27 19.68 -2.57 -15.13
C ARG A 27 18.81 -3.75 -15.56
N LYS A 28 19.39 -4.91 -15.87
CA LYS A 28 18.64 -6.13 -16.23
C LYS A 28 17.85 -6.71 -15.05
N LYS A 29 18.31 -6.54 -13.81
CA LYS A 29 17.62 -7.03 -12.59
C LYS A 29 16.40 -6.20 -12.17
N THR A 30 16.28 -4.93 -12.58
CA THR A 30 15.18 -4.06 -12.14
C THR A 30 13.91 -4.13 -12.99
N SER A 31 13.89 -4.91 -14.08
CA SER A 31 12.83 -4.85 -15.10
C SER A 31 11.87 -6.04 -15.12
N LYS A 32 11.56 -6.66 -13.96
CA LYS A 32 10.46 -7.63 -13.91
C LYS A 32 9.50 -7.34 -12.77
N ARG A 33 8.81 -6.21 -12.83
CA ARG A 33 7.58 -6.02 -12.05
C ARG A 33 6.52 -6.96 -12.66
N LYS A 34 6.24 -8.08 -12.01
CA LYS A 34 5.10 -8.93 -12.38
C LYS A 34 3.83 -8.13 -12.13
N THR A 35 3.22 -7.61 -13.19
CA THR A 35 1.86 -7.10 -13.17
C THR A 35 0.94 -8.26 -12.81
N LYS A 36 0.34 -8.23 -11.62
CA LYS A 36 -0.70 -9.19 -11.24
C LYS A 36 -1.86 -9.00 -12.21
N LYS A 37 -2.27 -10.08 -12.88
CA LYS A 37 -3.48 -10.12 -13.70
C LYS A 37 -4.65 -9.57 -12.88
N ALA A 38 -5.43 -8.69 -13.49
CA ALA A 38 -6.69 -8.18 -12.94
C ALA A 38 -7.58 -9.37 -12.58
N ALA A 39 -7.64 -9.70 -11.29
CA ALA A 39 -8.75 -10.47 -10.76
C ALA A 39 -10.00 -9.64 -10.99
N ALA A 40 -11.07 -10.27 -11.46
CA ALA A 40 -12.35 -9.64 -11.74
C ALA A 40 -12.66 -8.57 -10.70
N ASP A 41 -12.98 -7.36 -11.18
CA ASP A 41 -13.06 -6.11 -10.44
C ASP A 41 -14.25 -6.16 -9.45
N MET A 42 -14.19 -7.04 -8.44
CA MET A 42 -14.99 -6.97 -7.23
C MET A 42 -14.51 -5.70 -6.51
N ARG A 43 -15.01 -4.56 -6.96
CA ARG A 43 -14.73 -3.27 -6.35
C ARG A 43 -15.34 -3.31 -4.96
N LEU A 44 -14.51 -3.61 -3.98
CA LEU A 44 -14.88 -3.52 -2.58
C LEU A 44 -14.98 -2.03 -2.24
N ARG A 45 -16.18 -1.57 -1.86
CA ARG A 45 -16.33 -0.23 -1.26
C ARG A 45 -16.12 -0.37 0.25
N LEU A 46 -15.43 0.60 0.80
CA LEU A 46 -15.17 0.68 2.22
C LEU A 46 -16.17 1.69 2.81
N TYR A 47 -16.85 1.29 3.86
CA TYR A 47 -17.82 2.14 4.55
C TYR A 47 -17.40 2.31 6.00
N TRP A 48 -17.84 3.40 6.61
CA TRP A 48 -17.81 3.60 8.05
C TRP A 48 -19.17 3.25 8.63
N GLY A 49 -19.27 2.12 9.32
CA GLY A 49 -20.47 1.75 10.05
C GLY A 49 -20.41 2.31 11.47
N VAL A 50 -21.49 2.95 11.93
CA VAL A 50 -21.68 3.28 13.34
C VAL A 50 -22.39 2.11 14.00
N PHE A 51 -21.76 1.51 15.01
CA PHE A 51 -22.24 0.36 15.75
C PHE A 51 -22.60 0.74 17.19
N SER A 52 -23.59 0.05 17.74
CA SER A 52 -23.89 0.06 19.17
C SER A 52 -23.07 -1.02 19.90
N GLN A 53 -23.04 -0.98 21.24
CA GLN A 53 -22.40 -2.01 22.07
C GLN A 53 -22.87 -3.44 21.75
N ASN A 54 -24.11 -3.61 21.27
CA ASN A 54 -24.66 -4.91 20.88
C ASN A 54 -24.27 -5.33 19.45
N LEU A 55 -23.27 -4.69 18.84
CA LEU A 55 -22.80 -4.91 17.46
C LEU A 55 -23.90 -4.72 16.39
N LYS A 56 -25.00 -4.06 16.74
CA LYS A 56 -26.02 -3.65 15.78
C LYS A 56 -25.53 -2.42 15.03
N ARG A 57 -25.60 -2.48 13.69
CA ARG A 57 -25.26 -1.38 12.79
C ARG A 57 -26.41 -0.36 12.80
N VAL A 58 -26.13 0.86 13.23
CA VAL A 58 -27.12 1.94 13.38
C VAL A 58 -27.14 2.83 12.14
N ALA A 59 -25.98 3.09 11.55
CA ALA A 59 -25.83 3.89 10.34
C ALA A 59 -24.62 3.44 9.51
N VAL A 60 -24.65 3.70 8.21
CA VAL A 60 -23.56 3.45 7.27
C VAL A 60 -23.23 4.75 6.56
N TYR A 61 -21.94 5.09 6.55
CA TYR A 61 -21.39 6.27 5.91
C TYR A 61 -20.35 5.85 4.87
N GLU A 62 -20.23 6.62 3.79
CA GLU A 62 -19.20 6.39 2.77
C GLU A 62 -17.79 6.58 3.37
N PHE A 63 -16.75 6.00 2.75
CA PHE A 63 -15.38 6.09 3.28
C PHE A 63 -14.90 7.52 3.57
N ASP A 64 -15.34 8.47 2.75
CA ASP A 64 -14.94 9.88 2.85
C ASP A 64 -15.60 10.60 4.04
N GLN A 65 -16.67 10.02 4.61
CA GLN A 65 -17.50 10.62 5.67
C GLN A 65 -17.14 10.11 7.06
N ARG A 66 -15.85 9.85 7.33
CA ARG A 66 -15.40 9.38 8.64
C ARG A 66 -15.80 10.30 9.79
N ASP A 67 -15.67 11.61 9.59
CA ASP A 67 -15.93 12.61 10.62
C ASP A 67 -17.42 12.72 10.95
N GLU A 68 -18.27 12.51 9.95
CA GLU A 68 -19.72 12.45 10.13
C GLU A 68 -20.12 11.20 10.93
N ALA A 69 -19.51 10.05 10.62
CA ALA A 69 -19.70 8.82 11.38
C ALA A 69 -19.26 8.97 12.84
N ALA A 70 -18.18 9.72 13.11
CA ALA A 70 -17.70 10.01 14.45
C ALA A 70 -18.66 10.90 15.24
N LYS A 71 -19.11 12.00 14.64
CA LYS A 71 -20.12 12.87 15.25
C LYS A 71 -21.40 12.11 15.57
N ARG A 72 -21.85 11.22 14.67
CA ARG A 72 -23.03 10.39 14.96
C ARG A 72 -22.81 9.37 16.07
N ALA A 73 -21.65 8.73 16.13
CA ALA A 73 -21.32 7.85 17.25
C ALA A 73 -21.33 8.61 18.58
N GLU A 74 -20.76 9.82 18.63
CA GLU A 74 -20.77 10.67 19.83
C GLU A 74 -22.17 11.15 20.21
N GLU A 75 -22.97 11.63 19.25
CA GLU A 75 -24.36 12.05 19.49
C GLU A 75 -25.22 10.91 20.03
N LEU A 76 -25.10 9.72 19.43
CA LEU A 76 -25.82 8.54 19.87
C LEU A 76 -25.34 8.03 21.24
N SER A 77 -24.06 8.25 21.58
CA SER A 77 -23.49 7.91 22.88
C SER A 77 -23.89 8.88 23.99
N LYS A 78 -24.26 10.13 23.67
CA LYS A 78 -24.72 11.13 24.68
C LYS A 78 -26.12 10.83 25.21
N GLY A 79 -26.92 10.05 24.49
CA GLY A 79 -28.32 9.74 24.84
C GLY A 79 -28.52 8.74 25.99
N GLY A 80 -27.51 8.48 26.83
CA GLY A 80 -27.57 7.53 27.95
C GLY A 80 -27.69 6.06 27.54
N LYS A 81 -27.71 5.77 26.22
CA LYS A 81 -27.60 4.43 25.67
C LYS A 81 -26.13 4.14 25.40
N SER A 82 -25.77 2.88 25.63
CA SER A 82 -24.45 2.26 25.47
C SER A 82 -23.51 2.94 24.46
N PRO A 83 -22.19 2.99 24.74
CA PRO A 83 -21.24 3.67 23.87
C PRO A 83 -21.34 3.15 22.44
N HIS A 84 -21.52 4.07 21.50
CA HIS A 84 -21.50 3.77 20.07
C HIS A 84 -20.08 3.96 19.55
N PHE A 85 -19.66 3.10 18.63
CA PHE A 85 -18.31 3.13 18.05
C PHE A 85 -18.38 2.97 16.54
N ILE A 86 -17.33 3.43 15.85
CA ILE A 86 -17.24 3.32 14.39
C ILE A 86 -16.38 2.12 14.04
N GLN A 87 -16.82 1.34 13.07
CA GLN A 87 -16.03 0.25 12.50
C GLN A 87 -16.02 0.34 10.98
N LYS A 88 -14.87 0.01 10.38
CA LYS A 88 -14.76 -0.14 8.92
C LYS A 88 -15.54 -1.36 8.47
N VAL A 89 -16.49 -1.17 7.57
CA VAL A 89 -17.25 -2.24 6.92
C VAL A 89 -16.78 -2.34 5.48
N LYS A 90 -16.26 -3.51 5.10
CA LYS A 90 -15.92 -3.80 3.71
C LYS A 90 -17.14 -4.47 3.10
N GLU A 91 -17.80 -3.79 2.17
CA GLU A 91 -18.91 -4.38 1.44
C GLU A 91 -18.49 -4.64 -0.01
N GLU A 92 -18.80 -5.85 -0.47
CA GLU A 92 -18.66 -6.21 -1.87
C GLU A 92 -19.75 -5.47 -2.64
N ILE A 93 -19.35 -4.57 -3.54
CA ILE A 93 -20.29 -4.05 -4.53
C ILE A 93 -20.57 -5.22 -5.47
N LYS A 94 -21.75 -5.83 -5.37
CA LYS A 94 -22.27 -6.59 -6.49
C LYS A 94 -22.62 -5.57 -7.58
N PRO A 95 -21.98 -5.61 -8.75
CA PRO A 95 -22.54 -4.92 -9.91
C PRO A 95 -23.88 -5.59 -10.21
N GLU A 96 -24.98 -4.85 -10.04
CA GLU A 96 -26.28 -5.19 -10.63
C GLU A 96 -26.28 -4.77 -12.10
#